data_AF-A0A842KKE4-F1
#
_entry.id   AF-A0A842KKE4-F1
#
_cell.length_a   1.000
_cell.length_b   1.000
_cell.length_c   1.000
_cell.angle_alpha   90.00
_cell.angle_beta   90.00
_cell.angle_gamma   90.00
#
_symmetry.space_group_name_H-M   'P 1'
#
loop_
_entity.id
_entity.type
_entity.pdbx_description
1 polymer ?
#
loop_
_entity_poly.entity_id
_entity_poly.type
_entity_poly.pdbx_seq_one_letter_code
_entity_poly.pdbx_strand_id
1 'polypeptide(L)'
;MADEFPFEISPMFEGERIRKENMYVELAGPKSIGFELVRAADMNDVEDGKFTLIGPDLADMAEGSRYPLAMIYKIAGELVETDLESIVERRNHEFQNYIQGLMHLNQRDDVWLRVSKDAVKKGLNSFEQIAKAIMMLFKNELPFIEKVETIYITDQAEIEKEIEMARAVYKARDDRTKGLHDEDVDTFYGCTLCQSFAPTNVCVITPDRISLCGAINWFDGRAAAKVDPEGPQFAIEKGELLDAASGEYSGVNALAKRLSSGEYDRIKLHSFFEYPHTSCGCFEVVGFYIPEVDGIGWVDRDFAGTAPNGLQFSTMAGQTGGGKQVVGFLGIGVNYFRSPKFIQADGGWERVVWMPNMLKQKVVESIPQELKDKIATEEDVKDVESLKNFLKEKDHPIIKRWITEEEEAPAEEEKEEVSGISQPQLQQPPVQYIPQNMPSGFLPSVPMTGSSGSGGVKIVLKNAKVTVDRIIIKKIE
;
A
#
# COMPACT_ATOMS: atom_id res chain seq x y z
N MET A 1 -10.15 27.20 -17.83
CA MET A 1 -10.03 25.77 -17.48
C MET A 1 -11.39 25.11 -17.25
N ALA A 2 -12.41 25.80 -16.71
CA ALA A 2 -13.75 25.21 -16.49
C ALA A 2 -14.58 24.94 -17.78
N ASP A 3 -14.16 25.44 -18.94
CA ASP A 3 -14.94 25.36 -20.19
C ASP A 3 -14.53 24.22 -21.14
N GLU A 4 -13.47 23.45 -20.84
CA GLU A 4 -12.91 22.44 -21.78
C GLU A 4 -13.37 21.00 -21.51
N PHE A 5 -13.67 20.67 -20.25
CA PHE A 5 -14.08 19.33 -19.83
C PHE A 5 -15.39 19.37 -19.03
N PRO A 6 -16.23 18.32 -19.08
CA PRO A 6 -17.48 18.24 -18.31
C PRO A 6 -17.28 17.91 -16.82
N PHE A 7 -16.02 17.87 -16.36
CA PHE A 7 -15.63 17.48 -15.00
C PHE A 7 -14.55 18.41 -14.47
N GLU A 8 -14.41 18.44 -13.15
CA GLU A 8 -13.32 19.14 -12.49
C GLU A 8 -12.07 18.26 -12.45
N ILE A 9 -10.90 18.87 -12.63
CA ILE A 9 -9.59 18.23 -12.51
C ILE A 9 -8.87 18.88 -11.34
N SER A 10 -8.55 18.09 -10.32
CA SER A 10 -7.81 18.57 -9.15
C SER A 10 -7.21 17.42 -8.33
N PRO A 11 -6.01 17.59 -7.77
CA PRO A 11 -5.44 16.64 -6.80
C PRO A 11 -6.35 16.34 -5.61
N MET A 12 -7.30 17.23 -5.28
CA MET A 12 -8.23 16.99 -4.18
C MET A 12 -9.15 15.77 -4.38
N PHE A 13 -9.33 15.33 -5.63
CA PHE A 13 -10.16 14.18 -5.96
C PHE A 13 -9.41 12.85 -5.92
N GLU A 14 -8.07 12.86 -5.72
CA GLU A 14 -7.24 11.65 -5.82
C GLU A 14 -7.71 10.52 -4.88
N GLY A 15 -8.21 10.89 -3.70
CA GLY A 15 -8.73 9.96 -2.70
C GLY A 15 -10.17 9.50 -2.93
N GLU A 16 -10.84 9.92 -4.00
CA GLU A 16 -12.23 9.55 -4.29
C GLU A 16 -12.37 8.03 -4.46
N ARG A 17 -13.45 7.48 -3.88
CA ARG A 17 -13.79 6.05 -3.99
C ARG A 17 -15.21 5.90 -4.45
N ILE A 18 -15.38 5.29 -5.62
CA ILE A 18 -16.68 5.07 -6.24
C ILE A 18 -17.19 3.69 -5.82
N ARG A 19 -18.18 3.67 -4.93
CA ARG A 19 -18.84 2.44 -4.49
C ARG A 19 -19.83 1.95 -5.55
N LYS A 20 -20.24 0.68 -5.46
CA LYS A 20 -21.07 0.00 -6.47
C LYS A 20 -22.41 0.74 -6.71
N GLU A 21 -23.00 1.30 -5.67
CA GLU A 21 -24.24 2.06 -5.72
C GLU A 21 -24.16 3.36 -6.56
N ASN A 22 -22.97 3.97 -6.60
CA ASN A 22 -22.72 5.25 -7.28
C ASN A 22 -22.01 5.07 -8.62
N MET A 23 -21.68 3.84 -8.98
CA MET A 23 -20.96 3.49 -10.20
C MET A 23 -21.89 3.50 -11.41
N TYR A 24 -21.47 4.16 -12.49
CA TYR A 24 -22.08 4.05 -13.81
C TYR A 24 -21.52 2.85 -14.56
N VAL A 25 -20.20 2.75 -14.71
CA VAL A 25 -19.54 1.58 -15.30
C VAL A 25 -18.33 1.16 -14.49
N GLU A 26 -18.05 -0.15 -14.53
CA GLU A 26 -16.80 -0.75 -14.08
C GLU A 26 -15.96 -1.15 -15.29
N LEU A 27 -14.67 -0.82 -15.27
CA LEU A 27 -13.76 -1.04 -16.39
C LEU A 27 -12.60 -1.90 -15.91
N ALA A 28 -12.29 -2.95 -16.67
CA ALA A 28 -11.30 -3.97 -16.31
C ALA A 28 -11.59 -4.56 -14.90
N GLY A 29 -10.62 -4.48 -13.98
CA GLY A 29 -10.75 -4.96 -12.60
C GLY A 29 -10.89 -6.47 -12.47
N PRO A 30 -11.14 -7.00 -11.26
CA PRO A 30 -10.94 -8.43 -10.97
C PRO A 30 -11.90 -9.39 -11.70
N LYS A 31 -12.83 -8.85 -12.49
CA LYS A 31 -13.89 -9.60 -13.16
C LYS A 31 -14.08 -9.21 -14.63
N SER A 32 -13.13 -8.49 -15.20
CA SER A 32 -12.98 -8.28 -16.65
C SER A 32 -11.49 -8.22 -16.97
N ILE A 33 -11.16 -7.98 -18.24
CA ILE A 33 -9.77 -7.90 -18.69
C ILE A 33 -9.42 -6.44 -18.97
N GLY A 34 -8.17 -6.09 -18.76
CA GLY A 34 -7.69 -4.77 -19.12
C GLY A 34 -6.21 -4.62 -18.82
N PHE A 35 -5.62 -3.56 -19.37
CA PHE A 35 -4.26 -3.19 -19.07
C PHE A 35 -4.00 -1.70 -19.34
N GLU A 36 -2.96 -1.16 -18.73
CA GLU A 36 -2.44 0.16 -19.09
C GLU A 36 -0.98 0.08 -19.51
N LEU A 37 -0.62 0.73 -20.61
CA LEU A 37 0.73 0.63 -21.16
C LEU A 37 1.18 1.98 -21.69
N VAL A 38 2.31 2.46 -21.20
CA VAL A 38 3.03 3.58 -21.84
C VAL A 38 4.18 3.03 -22.67
N ARG A 39 4.37 3.60 -23.87
CA ARG A 39 5.47 3.29 -24.76
C ARG A 39 6.21 4.55 -25.18
N ALA A 40 7.52 4.55 -25.02
CA ALA A 40 8.39 5.53 -25.64
C ALA A 40 8.40 5.29 -27.15
N ALA A 41 8.23 6.35 -27.93
CA ALA A 41 8.19 6.31 -29.39
C ALA A 41 9.01 7.45 -29.98
N ASP A 42 9.40 7.28 -31.25
CA ASP A 42 10.08 8.32 -31.99
C ASP A 42 9.14 9.49 -32.28
N MET A 43 9.68 10.72 -32.33
CA MET A 43 8.91 11.95 -32.59
C MET A 43 8.10 11.93 -33.89
N ASN A 44 8.49 11.10 -34.87
CA ASN A 44 7.80 10.96 -36.15
C ASN A 44 6.66 9.94 -36.11
N ASP A 45 6.63 9.07 -35.10
CA ASP A 45 5.67 7.97 -34.97
C ASP A 45 4.49 8.33 -34.04
N VAL A 46 4.48 9.56 -33.51
CA VAL A 46 3.45 10.08 -32.61
C VAL A 46 2.78 11.31 -33.23
N GLU A 47 1.45 11.24 -33.35
CA GLU A 47 0.59 12.36 -33.72
C GLU A 47 0.06 13.03 -32.45
N ASP A 48 0.64 14.17 -32.07
CA ASP A 48 0.35 14.85 -30.81
C ASP A 48 -1.15 15.16 -30.62
N GLY A 49 -1.70 14.73 -29.49
CA GLY A 49 -3.10 14.92 -29.11
C GLY A 49 -4.07 13.92 -29.75
N LYS A 50 -3.60 12.96 -30.54
CA LYS A 50 -4.47 11.96 -31.18
C LYS A 50 -5.09 11.01 -30.16
N PHE A 51 -6.39 10.83 -30.29
CA PHE A 51 -7.18 9.82 -29.59
C PHE A 51 -7.72 8.80 -30.58
N THR A 52 -7.62 7.51 -30.25
CA THR A 52 -8.26 6.42 -30.98
C THR A 52 -9.04 5.54 -30.01
N LEU A 53 -10.28 5.20 -30.35
CA LEU A 53 -11.10 4.26 -29.60
C LEU A 53 -11.39 3.03 -30.47
N ILE A 54 -11.17 1.84 -29.91
CA ILE A 54 -11.51 0.55 -30.53
C ILE A 54 -12.52 -0.16 -29.63
N GLY A 55 -13.80 -0.11 -30.01
CA GLY A 55 -14.91 -0.66 -29.23
C GLY A 55 -15.96 0.38 -28.86
N PRO A 56 -16.93 0.02 -27.99
CA PRO A 56 -17.98 0.94 -27.54
C PRO A 56 -17.42 2.10 -26.71
N ASP A 57 -17.96 3.30 -26.91
CA ASP A 57 -17.64 4.46 -26.07
C ASP A 57 -18.50 4.49 -24.81
N LEU A 58 -18.20 5.37 -23.87
CA LEU A 58 -18.89 5.49 -22.59
C LEU A 58 -20.40 5.78 -22.76
N ALA A 59 -20.81 6.52 -23.79
CA ALA A 59 -22.21 6.78 -24.11
C ALA A 59 -22.99 5.54 -24.55
N ASP A 60 -22.30 4.51 -25.07
CA ASP A 60 -22.90 3.27 -25.54
C ASP A 60 -22.98 2.20 -24.43
N MET A 61 -22.41 2.51 -23.25
CA MET A 61 -22.35 1.59 -22.13
C MET A 61 -23.61 1.63 -21.27
N ALA A 62 -24.04 0.46 -20.79
CA ALA A 62 -25.19 0.35 -19.90
C ALA A 62 -24.82 0.63 -18.44
N GLU A 63 -25.61 1.45 -17.75
CA GLU A 63 -25.43 1.73 -16.32
C GLU A 63 -25.38 0.43 -15.48
N GLY A 64 -24.43 0.36 -14.55
CA GLY A 64 -24.18 -0.76 -13.67
C GLY A 64 -23.41 -1.92 -14.31
N SER A 65 -23.02 -1.81 -15.58
CA SER A 65 -22.35 -2.87 -16.32
C SER A 65 -20.83 -2.83 -16.16
N ARG A 66 -20.18 -3.91 -16.63
CA ARG A 66 -18.72 -4.05 -16.65
C ARG A 66 -18.24 -4.23 -18.08
N TYR A 67 -17.16 -3.53 -18.43
CA TYR A 67 -16.52 -3.59 -19.74
C TYR A 67 -15.02 -3.82 -19.59
N PRO A 68 -14.37 -4.44 -20.59
CA PRO A 68 -12.92 -4.49 -20.59
C PRO A 68 -12.36 -3.11 -20.99
N LEU A 69 -11.12 -2.82 -20.60
CA LEU A 69 -10.47 -1.56 -20.95
C LEU A 69 -8.96 -1.75 -21.08
N ALA A 70 -8.40 -1.36 -22.22
CA ALA A 70 -6.97 -1.09 -22.33
C ALA A 70 -6.72 0.40 -22.59
N MET A 71 -5.70 0.96 -21.94
CA MET A 71 -5.24 2.34 -22.15
C MET A 71 -3.79 2.29 -22.60
N ILE A 72 -3.53 2.62 -23.86
CA ILE A 72 -2.17 2.65 -24.42
C ILE A 72 -1.81 4.11 -24.70
N TYR A 73 -0.70 4.58 -24.17
CA TYR A 73 -0.15 5.90 -24.48
C TYR A 73 1.18 5.75 -25.18
N LYS A 74 1.39 6.46 -26.28
CA LYS A 74 2.70 6.65 -26.86
C LYS A 74 3.18 8.05 -26.55
N ILE A 75 4.39 8.15 -26.03
CA ILE A 75 5.01 9.41 -25.63
C ILE A 75 6.30 9.60 -26.42
N ALA A 76 6.58 10.85 -26.80
CA ALA A 76 7.81 11.21 -27.49
C ALA A 76 8.30 12.58 -27.03
N GLY A 77 9.61 12.75 -27.01
CA GLY A 77 10.32 13.96 -26.64
C GLY A 77 11.82 13.71 -26.60
N GLU A 78 12.64 14.75 -26.63
CA GLU A 78 14.10 14.62 -26.67
C GLU A 78 14.67 13.81 -25.49
N LEU A 79 14.05 13.93 -24.31
CA LEU A 79 14.46 13.26 -23.07
C LEU A 79 13.68 11.97 -22.80
N VAL A 80 12.78 11.54 -23.70
CA VAL A 80 11.95 10.35 -23.50
C VAL A 80 12.78 9.09 -23.80
N GLU A 81 13.03 8.30 -22.76
CA GLU A 81 13.70 6.99 -22.83
C GLU A 81 12.74 5.87 -22.37
N THR A 82 13.02 4.61 -22.76
CA THR A 82 12.21 3.45 -22.34
C THR A 82 12.10 3.32 -20.81
N ASP A 83 13.10 3.77 -20.06
CA ASP A 83 13.12 3.73 -18.58
C ASP A 83 12.09 4.68 -17.96
N LEU A 84 11.56 5.65 -18.72
CA LEU A 84 10.50 6.54 -18.26
C LEU A 84 9.11 5.97 -18.48
N GLU A 85 8.96 4.89 -19.26
CA GLU A 85 7.64 4.32 -19.55
C GLU A 85 6.89 3.97 -18.26
N SER A 86 7.52 3.25 -17.33
CA SER A 86 6.90 2.86 -16.05
C SER A 86 6.56 4.09 -15.18
N ILE A 87 7.36 5.14 -15.26
CA ILE A 87 7.15 6.38 -14.50
C ILE A 87 5.91 7.09 -15.01
N VAL A 88 5.82 7.31 -16.32
CA VAL A 88 4.66 7.95 -16.94
C VAL A 88 3.41 7.07 -16.79
N GLU A 89 3.54 5.75 -16.91
CA GLU A 89 2.47 4.78 -16.66
C GLU A 89 1.97 4.90 -15.22
N ARG A 90 2.87 5.09 -14.24
CA ARG A 90 2.46 5.33 -12.85
C ARG A 90 1.80 6.69 -12.65
N ARG A 91 2.16 7.72 -13.42
CA ARG A 91 1.48 9.03 -13.41
C ARG A 91 0.06 8.93 -13.97
N ASN A 92 -0.23 7.98 -14.88
CA ASN A 92 -1.59 7.71 -15.34
C ASN A 92 -2.55 7.45 -14.17
N HIS A 93 -2.15 6.60 -13.21
CA HIS A 93 -2.94 6.33 -12.01
C HIS A 93 -3.33 7.63 -11.27
N GLU A 94 -2.37 8.54 -11.05
CA GLU A 94 -2.63 9.79 -10.34
C GLU A 94 -3.54 10.71 -11.15
N PHE A 95 -3.22 10.93 -12.42
CA PHE A 95 -3.97 11.85 -13.30
C PHE A 95 -5.40 11.41 -13.55
N GLN A 96 -5.65 10.10 -13.63
CA GLN A 96 -7.01 9.57 -13.72
C GLN A 96 -7.79 9.86 -12.44
N ASN A 97 -7.16 9.72 -11.26
CA ASN A 97 -7.81 10.02 -9.98
C ASN A 97 -7.92 11.54 -9.71
N TYR A 98 -7.27 12.41 -10.48
CA TYR A 98 -7.51 13.87 -10.40
C TYR A 98 -8.84 14.27 -11.05
N ILE A 99 -9.44 13.41 -11.87
CA ILE A 99 -10.73 13.68 -12.52
C ILE A 99 -11.86 13.36 -11.52
N GLN A 100 -12.67 14.36 -11.19
CA GLN A 100 -13.82 14.18 -10.31
C GLN A 100 -14.78 13.12 -10.85
N GLY A 101 -15.11 12.12 -10.02
CA GLY A 101 -16.01 11.04 -10.38
C GLY A 101 -15.38 9.96 -11.26
N LEU A 102 -14.05 9.92 -11.35
CA LEU A 102 -13.27 8.82 -11.89
C LEU A 102 -12.43 8.18 -10.76
N MET A 103 -12.40 6.86 -10.72
CA MET A 103 -11.56 6.11 -9.79
C MET A 103 -10.69 5.17 -10.61
N HIS A 104 -9.37 5.24 -10.42
CA HIS A 104 -8.38 4.32 -10.97
C HIS A 104 -7.62 3.65 -9.82
N LEU A 105 -7.48 2.33 -9.91
CA LEU A 105 -6.74 1.51 -8.95
C LEU A 105 -5.81 0.56 -9.68
N ASN A 106 -4.83 0.06 -8.92
CA ASN A 106 -3.83 -0.91 -9.35
C ASN A 106 -2.90 -0.33 -10.43
N GLN A 107 -2.41 -1.18 -11.33
CA GLN A 107 -1.40 -0.89 -12.34
C GLN A 107 -1.36 -2.02 -13.38
N ARG A 108 -0.69 -1.77 -14.53
CA ARG A 108 -0.44 -2.78 -15.58
C ARG A 108 -1.72 -3.51 -16.00
N ASP A 109 -1.71 -4.85 -16.05
CA ASP A 109 -2.85 -5.70 -16.41
C ASP A 109 -3.77 -6.08 -15.23
N ASP A 110 -3.49 -5.57 -14.04
CA ASP A 110 -4.38 -5.65 -12.87
C ASP A 110 -5.23 -4.37 -12.71
N VAL A 111 -5.18 -3.45 -13.68
CA VAL A 111 -5.83 -2.12 -13.64
C VAL A 111 -7.34 -2.22 -13.40
N TRP A 112 -7.89 -1.31 -12.59
CA TRP A 112 -9.32 -1.28 -12.27
C TRP A 112 -9.86 0.14 -12.21
N LEU A 113 -10.84 0.45 -13.05
CA LEU A 113 -11.46 1.77 -13.07
C LEU A 113 -12.97 1.72 -12.80
N ARG A 114 -13.49 2.82 -12.24
CA ARG A 114 -14.92 3.10 -12.18
C ARG A 114 -15.21 4.54 -12.58
N VAL A 115 -16.31 4.74 -13.29
CA VAL A 115 -16.88 6.06 -13.58
C VAL A 115 -18.15 6.23 -12.75
N SER A 116 -18.34 7.39 -12.12
CA SER A 116 -19.51 7.65 -11.28
C SER A 116 -20.73 8.07 -12.11
N LYS A 117 -21.94 7.78 -11.59
CA LYS A 117 -23.19 8.26 -12.19
C LYS A 117 -23.25 9.79 -12.25
N ASP A 118 -22.65 10.46 -11.28
CA ASP A 118 -22.68 11.92 -11.20
C ASP A 118 -21.74 12.56 -12.22
N ALA A 119 -20.59 11.95 -12.54
CA ALA A 119 -19.75 12.39 -13.65
C ALA A 119 -20.51 12.34 -14.98
N VAL A 120 -21.23 11.24 -15.23
CA VAL A 120 -22.03 11.09 -16.46
C VAL A 120 -23.16 12.12 -16.53
N LYS A 121 -23.87 12.37 -15.41
CA LYS A 121 -24.88 13.44 -15.35
C LYS A 121 -24.32 14.84 -15.62
N LYS A 122 -23.05 15.09 -15.27
CA LYS A 122 -22.35 16.36 -15.54
C LYS A 122 -21.85 16.49 -16.98
N GLY A 123 -21.97 15.44 -17.80
CA GLY A 123 -21.65 15.46 -19.23
C GLY A 123 -20.46 14.60 -19.62
N LEU A 124 -19.89 13.80 -18.71
CA LEU A 124 -18.89 12.80 -19.05
C LEU A 124 -19.56 11.64 -19.81
N ASN A 125 -19.43 11.62 -21.13
CA ASN A 125 -20.07 10.65 -22.00
C ASN A 125 -19.15 10.04 -23.05
N SER A 126 -17.86 10.40 -23.06
CA SER A 126 -16.88 9.82 -23.97
C SER A 126 -15.52 9.61 -23.28
N PHE A 127 -14.85 8.52 -23.62
CA PHE A 127 -13.46 8.29 -23.24
C PHE A 127 -12.50 9.33 -23.84
N GLU A 128 -12.86 9.96 -24.97
CA GLU A 128 -12.04 11.03 -25.56
C GLU A 128 -11.87 12.21 -24.59
N GLN A 129 -12.91 12.52 -23.80
CA GLN A 129 -12.87 13.59 -22.81
C GLN A 129 -11.84 13.28 -21.72
N ILE A 130 -11.81 12.03 -21.24
CA ILE A 130 -10.83 11.55 -20.26
C ILE A 130 -9.43 11.57 -20.90
N ALA A 131 -9.27 10.94 -22.06
CA ALA A 131 -8.00 10.84 -22.76
C ALA A 131 -7.35 12.20 -23.00
N LYS A 132 -8.12 13.21 -23.45
CA LYS A 132 -7.62 14.58 -23.64
C LYS A 132 -7.17 15.22 -22.33
N ALA A 133 -7.92 15.04 -21.24
CA ALA A 133 -7.53 15.54 -19.93
C ALA A 133 -6.22 14.89 -19.44
N ILE A 134 -6.06 13.58 -19.64
CA ILE A 134 -4.84 12.86 -19.26
C ILE A 134 -3.64 13.26 -20.12
N MET A 135 -3.81 13.38 -21.44
CA MET A 135 -2.75 13.85 -22.33
C MET A 135 -2.31 15.28 -22.00
N MET A 136 -3.26 16.16 -21.66
CA MET A 136 -2.97 17.51 -21.17
C MET A 136 -2.16 17.46 -19.86
N LEU A 137 -2.57 16.63 -18.89
CA LEU A 137 -1.86 16.46 -17.62
C LEU A 137 -0.45 15.89 -17.82
N PHE A 138 -0.27 14.92 -18.72
CA PHE A 138 1.06 14.43 -19.07
C PHE A 138 1.97 15.56 -19.55
N LYS A 139 1.52 16.40 -20.48
CA LYS A 139 2.35 17.49 -21.00
C LYS A 139 2.61 18.60 -19.98
N ASN A 140 1.64 18.89 -19.11
CA ASN A 140 1.76 19.96 -18.11
C ASN A 140 2.69 19.57 -16.96
N GLU A 141 2.55 18.34 -16.46
CA GLU A 141 3.24 17.87 -15.26
C GLU A 141 4.55 17.15 -15.58
N LEU A 142 4.70 16.66 -16.82
CA LEU A 142 5.90 15.95 -17.30
C LEU A 142 6.41 16.65 -18.57
N PRO A 143 7.02 17.86 -18.44
CA PRO A 143 7.33 18.73 -19.58
C PRO A 143 8.36 18.15 -20.56
N PHE A 144 9.01 17.04 -20.21
CA PHE A 144 9.87 16.28 -21.11
C PHE A 144 9.07 15.50 -22.18
N ILE A 145 7.75 15.37 -22.03
CA ILE A 145 6.85 14.79 -23.04
C ILE A 145 6.41 15.90 -24.00
N GLU A 146 6.96 15.90 -25.20
CA GLU A 146 6.64 16.88 -26.24
C GLU A 146 5.39 16.49 -27.03
N LYS A 147 5.25 15.19 -27.33
CA LYS A 147 4.11 14.62 -28.03
C LYS A 147 3.54 13.43 -27.26
N VAL A 148 2.22 13.33 -27.27
CA VAL A 148 1.52 12.16 -26.76
C VAL A 148 0.32 11.81 -27.64
N GLU A 149 0.12 10.53 -27.90
CA GLU A 149 -1.12 9.99 -28.46
C GLU A 149 -1.62 8.83 -27.61
N THR A 150 -2.91 8.52 -27.70
CA THR A 150 -3.49 7.40 -26.97
C THR A 150 -4.49 6.59 -27.76
N ILE A 151 -4.49 5.29 -27.47
CA ILE A 151 -5.40 4.30 -28.00
C ILE A 151 -6.09 3.66 -26.80
N TYR A 152 -7.41 3.84 -26.72
CA TYR A 152 -8.25 3.11 -25.77
C TYR A 152 -8.94 1.97 -26.49
N ILE A 153 -9.01 0.82 -25.84
CA ILE A 153 -9.66 -0.37 -26.37
C ILE A 153 -10.71 -0.80 -25.35
N THR A 154 -11.95 -0.95 -25.78
CA THR A 154 -13.08 -1.47 -25.00
C THR A 154 -13.72 -2.68 -25.67
N ASP A 155 -13.25 -3.05 -26.87
CA ASP A 155 -13.54 -4.32 -27.52
C ASP A 155 -12.78 -5.46 -26.84
N GLN A 156 -13.50 -6.50 -26.43
CA GLN A 156 -12.91 -7.62 -25.71
C GLN A 156 -11.92 -8.43 -26.58
N ALA A 157 -12.29 -8.71 -27.84
CA ALA A 157 -11.48 -9.57 -28.71
C ALA A 157 -10.17 -8.88 -29.10
N GLU A 158 -10.16 -7.54 -29.17
CA GLU A 158 -8.94 -6.78 -29.43
C GLU A 158 -8.00 -6.76 -28.21
N ILE A 159 -8.53 -6.58 -26.99
CA ILE A 159 -7.71 -6.64 -25.77
C ILE A 159 -7.05 -8.01 -25.60
N GLU A 160 -7.78 -9.08 -25.89
CA GLU A 160 -7.26 -10.46 -25.81
C GLU A 160 -6.05 -10.70 -26.73
N LYS A 161 -5.91 -9.95 -27.83
CA LYS A 161 -4.74 -10.03 -28.73
C LYS A 161 -3.53 -9.27 -28.19
N GLU A 162 -3.77 -8.13 -27.54
CA GLU A 162 -2.73 -7.19 -27.13
C GLU A 162 -2.19 -7.45 -25.71
N ILE A 163 -2.98 -8.07 -24.83
CA ILE A 163 -2.62 -8.24 -23.41
C ILE A 163 -1.33 -9.06 -23.20
N GLU A 164 -1.08 -10.05 -24.04
CA GLU A 164 0.16 -10.85 -23.97
C GLU A 164 1.40 -10.03 -24.36
N MET A 165 1.25 -9.07 -25.29
CA MET A 165 2.31 -8.13 -25.61
C MET A 165 2.59 -7.19 -24.44
N ALA A 166 1.54 -6.65 -23.81
CA ALA A 166 1.70 -5.81 -22.62
C ALA A 166 2.40 -6.56 -21.48
N ARG A 167 1.99 -7.80 -21.20
CA ARG A 167 2.63 -8.70 -20.22
C ARG A 167 4.09 -8.96 -20.52
N ALA A 168 4.44 -9.16 -21.79
CA ALA A 168 5.84 -9.33 -22.19
C ALA A 168 6.68 -8.08 -21.92
N VAL A 169 6.13 -6.89 -22.15
CA VAL A 169 6.79 -5.61 -21.82
C VAL A 169 6.99 -5.49 -20.30
N TYR A 170 5.96 -5.75 -19.49
CA TYR A 170 6.07 -5.71 -18.03
C TYR A 170 7.12 -6.70 -17.51
N LYS A 171 7.12 -7.93 -18.05
CA LYS A 171 8.11 -8.94 -17.71
C LYS A 171 9.53 -8.49 -18.05
N ALA A 172 9.74 -7.87 -19.21
CA ALA A 172 11.05 -7.34 -19.59
C ALA A 172 11.52 -6.22 -18.64
N ARG A 173 10.61 -5.33 -18.21
CA ARG A 173 10.90 -4.30 -17.20
C ARG A 173 11.32 -4.94 -15.87
N ASP A 174 10.57 -5.95 -15.40
CA ASP A 174 10.84 -6.66 -14.15
C ASP A 174 12.14 -7.48 -14.21
N ASP A 175 12.42 -8.13 -15.34
CA ASP A 175 13.62 -8.96 -15.51
C ASP A 175 14.92 -8.12 -15.48
N ARG A 176 14.83 -6.84 -15.82
CA ARG A 176 15.99 -5.95 -15.89
C ARG A 176 16.66 -5.70 -14.54
N THR A 177 15.92 -5.76 -13.43
CA THR A 177 16.50 -5.58 -12.09
C THR A 177 17.08 -6.85 -11.48
N LYS A 178 16.86 -8.02 -12.09
CA LYS A 178 17.25 -9.32 -11.47
C LYS A 178 18.75 -9.49 -11.23
N GLY A 179 19.59 -8.82 -12.01
CA GLY A 179 21.05 -8.93 -11.93
C GLY A 179 21.74 -7.78 -11.21
N LEU A 180 20.98 -6.90 -10.54
CA LEU A 180 21.50 -5.75 -9.82
C LEU A 180 21.07 -5.89 -8.36
N HIS A 181 22.03 -5.81 -7.44
CA HIS A 181 21.78 -5.89 -6.01
C HIS A 181 22.10 -4.58 -5.31
N ASP A 182 21.63 -4.41 -4.08
CA ASP A 182 21.87 -3.17 -3.35
C ASP A 182 23.37 -2.88 -3.17
N GLU A 183 24.20 -3.92 -3.08
CA GLU A 183 25.66 -3.83 -2.95
C GLU A 183 26.33 -3.27 -4.21
N ASP A 184 25.70 -3.42 -5.37
CA ASP A 184 26.25 -3.01 -6.68
C ASP A 184 26.05 -1.51 -6.96
N VAL A 185 25.30 -0.81 -6.11
CA VAL A 185 24.94 0.60 -6.29
C VAL A 185 25.34 1.45 -5.08
N ASP A 186 25.66 2.71 -5.32
CA ASP A 186 25.96 3.73 -4.30
C ASP A 186 24.73 4.61 -3.96
N THR A 187 23.71 4.53 -4.80
CA THR A 187 22.53 5.39 -4.79
C THR A 187 21.27 4.56 -4.82
N PHE A 188 20.34 4.85 -3.91
CA PHE A 188 18.96 4.37 -3.97
C PHE A 188 18.04 5.49 -4.47
N TYR A 189 16.76 5.18 -4.68
CA TYR A 189 15.79 6.18 -5.09
C TYR A 189 14.61 6.23 -4.12
N GLY A 190 14.17 7.45 -3.84
CA GLY A 190 12.99 7.70 -3.04
C GLY A 190 11.78 7.99 -3.90
N CYS A 191 10.59 7.83 -3.32
CA CYS A 191 9.35 8.28 -3.94
C CYS A 191 8.40 8.87 -2.88
N THR A 192 7.94 10.10 -3.11
CA THR A 192 6.98 10.84 -2.28
C THR A 192 5.63 11.06 -2.96
N LEU A 193 5.40 10.45 -4.13
CA LEU A 193 4.17 10.63 -4.91
C LEU A 193 2.90 10.41 -4.08
N CYS A 194 2.91 9.44 -3.17
CA CYS A 194 1.77 9.11 -2.33
C CYS A 194 1.62 9.95 -1.05
N GLN A 195 2.42 11.01 -0.87
CA GLN A 195 2.30 11.89 0.30
C GLN A 195 1.03 12.74 0.29
N SER A 196 0.34 12.85 -0.85
CA SER A 196 -0.97 13.48 -0.96
C SER A 196 -2.02 12.85 -0.02
N PHE A 197 -1.97 11.53 0.19
CA PHE A 197 -2.89 10.80 1.07
C PHE A 197 -2.20 10.09 2.25
N ALA A 198 -0.87 9.92 2.23
CA ALA A 198 -0.09 9.41 3.34
C ALA A 198 1.11 10.34 3.63
N PRO A 199 0.91 11.49 4.30
CA PRO A 199 1.90 12.58 4.35
C PRO A 199 3.26 12.22 4.93
N THR A 200 3.32 11.21 5.79
CA THR A 200 4.57 10.75 6.41
C THR A 200 5.21 9.56 5.68
N ASN A 201 4.57 9.04 4.63
CA ASN A 201 5.11 7.92 3.86
C ASN A 201 6.30 8.34 3.01
N VAL A 202 7.32 7.48 2.96
CA VAL A 202 8.43 7.60 2.02
C VAL A 202 8.70 6.21 1.47
N CYS A 203 8.63 6.05 0.15
CA CYS A 203 9.10 4.83 -0.50
C CYS A 203 10.61 4.91 -0.71
N VAL A 204 11.34 3.87 -0.30
CA VAL A 204 12.75 3.66 -0.62
C VAL A 204 12.82 2.47 -1.57
N ILE A 205 13.36 2.74 -2.75
CA ILE A 205 13.41 1.83 -3.89
C ILE A 205 14.86 1.48 -4.14
N THR A 206 15.17 0.20 -4.06
CA THR A 206 16.51 -0.34 -4.25
C THR A 206 16.48 -1.44 -5.31
N PRO A 207 17.63 -1.90 -5.82
CA PRO A 207 17.66 -3.03 -6.74
C PRO A 207 16.97 -4.28 -6.17
N ASP A 208 17.16 -4.56 -4.87
CA ASP A 208 16.54 -5.70 -4.20
C ASP A 208 15.17 -5.39 -3.56
N ARG A 209 14.66 -4.16 -3.64
CA ARG A 209 13.33 -3.78 -3.11
C ARG A 209 12.62 -2.78 -4.02
N ILE A 210 11.69 -3.31 -4.82
CA ILE A 210 10.77 -2.52 -5.63
C ILE A 210 9.84 -1.67 -4.76
N SER A 211 9.30 -0.59 -5.32
CA SER A 211 8.23 0.19 -4.67
C SER A 211 7.03 -0.69 -4.28
N LEU A 212 6.37 -0.33 -3.18
CA LEU A 212 5.25 -1.09 -2.66
C LEU A 212 4.07 -1.21 -3.65
N CYS A 213 3.92 -0.27 -4.57
CA CYS A 213 2.87 -0.33 -5.61
C CYS A 213 3.22 -1.27 -6.78
N GLY A 214 4.42 -1.84 -6.81
CA GLY A 214 4.89 -2.72 -7.90
C GLY A 214 5.29 -2.00 -9.20
N ALA A 215 5.02 -0.69 -9.31
CA ALA A 215 5.13 0.03 -10.57
C ALA A 215 6.49 0.71 -10.83
N ILE A 216 7.28 0.96 -9.78
CA ILE A 216 8.56 1.68 -9.88
C ILE A 216 9.69 0.80 -9.34
N ASN A 217 10.62 0.45 -10.21
CA ASN A 217 11.88 -0.23 -9.88
C ASN A 217 13.04 0.78 -9.78
N TRP A 218 14.25 0.28 -9.49
CA TRP A 218 15.42 1.15 -9.30
C TRP A 218 15.83 1.92 -10.56
N PHE A 219 15.74 1.32 -11.75
CA PHE A 219 16.04 2.00 -13.02
C PHE A 219 15.03 3.09 -13.34
N ASP A 220 13.74 2.82 -13.07
CA ASP A 220 12.67 3.81 -13.24
C ASP A 220 12.92 5.02 -12.33
N GLY A 221 13.25 4.78 -11.05
CA GLY A 221 13.58 5.82 -10.08
C GLY A 221 14.79 6.67 -10.51
N ARG A 222 15.83 6.02 -11.07
CA ARG A 222 16.99 6.70 -11.64
C ARG A 222 16.63 7.59 -12.82
N ALA A 223 15.85 7.07 -13.76
CA ALA A 223 15.45 7.82 -14.93
C ALA A 223 14.58 9.04 -14.55
N ALA A 224 13.61 8.84 -13.64
CA ALA A 224 12.77 9.92 -13.13
C ALA A 224 13.58 11.02 -12.45
N ALA A 225 14.45 10.68 -11.49
CA ALA A 225 15.25 11.66 -10.76
C ALA A 225 16.25 12.42 -11.65
N LYS A 226 16.67 11.82 -12.78
CA LYS A 226 17.55 12.46 -13.77
C LYS A 226 16.79 13.46 -14.62
N VAL A 227 15.58 13.11 -15.06
CA VAL A 227 14.78 13.90 -16.01
C VAL A 227 14.00 15.01 -15.30
N ASP A 228 13.53 14.77 -14.09
CA ASP A 228 12.84 15.74 -13.24
C ASP A 228 13.43 15.74 -11.81
N PRO A 229 14.52 16.49 -11.58
CA PRO A 229 15.21 16.51 -10.27
C PRO A 229 14.38 17.07 -9.11
N GLU A 230 13.37 17.89 -9.40
CA GLU A 230 12.45 18.46 -8.41
C GLU A 230 11.16 17.63 -8.27
N GLY A 231 11.07 16.54 -9.01
CA GLY A 231 9.93 15.63 -9.03
C GLY A 231 9.80 14.77 -7.77
N PRO A 232 8.75 13.93 -7.72
CA PRO A 232 8.49 13.09 -6.56
C PRO A 232 9.45 11.91 -6.41
N GLN A 233 10.24 11.61 -7.45
CA GLN A 233 11.34 10.64 -7.39
C GLN A 233 12.68 11.37 -7.29
N PHE A 234 13.50 10.96 -6.33
CA PHE A 234 14.76 11.64 -6.03
C PHE A 234 15.83 10.64 -5.62
N ALA A 235 17.09 11.00 -5.81
CA ALA A 235 18.23 10.19 -5.40
C ALA A 235 18.38 10.17 -3.86
N ILE A 236 18.80 9.04 -3.33
CA ILE A 236 19.17 8.83 -1.94
C ILE A 236 20.61 8.33 -1.92
N GLU A 237 21.53 9.16 -1.44
CA GLU A 237 22.87 8.69 -1.10
C GLU A 237 22.75 7.63 0.00
N LYS A 238 23.30 6.43 -0.22
CA LYS A 238 23.17 5.32 0.74
C LYS A 238 23.73 5.69 2.12
N GLY A 239 24.88 6.37 2.16
CA GLY A 239 25.61 6.60 3.40
C GLY A 239 26.23 5.31 3.95
N GLU A 240 26.45 5.27 5.26
CA GLU A 240 27.06 4.13 5.96
C GLU A 240 26.06 2.96 6.07
N LEU A 241 26.53 1.75 5.80
CA LEU A 241 25.79 0.52 6.09
C LEU A 241 25.85 0.27 7.61
N LEU A 242 24.69 0.31 8.26
CA LEU A 242 24.55 0.12 9.71
C LEU A 242 24.19 -1.32 10.07
N ASP A 243 23.41 -2.00 9.22
CA ASP A 243 23.02 -3.40 9.39
C ASP A 243 22.81 -4.07 8.02
N ALA A 244 23.71 -5.00 7.68
CA ALA A 244 23.67 -5.73 6.42
C ALA A 244 22.48 -6.68 6.31
N ALA A 245 22.06 -7.30 7.42
CA ALA A 245 20.98 -8.29 7.39
C ALA A 245 19.64 -7.61 7.11
N SER A 246 19.37 -6.50 7.77
CA SER A 246 18.11 -5.78 7.60
C SER A 246 18.14 -4.66 6.57
N GLY A 247 19.30 -4.38 5.97
CA GLY A 247 19.48 -3.31 5.00
C GLY A 247 19.26 -1.93 5.63
N GLU A 248 19.90 -1.65 6.77
CA GLU A 248 19.85 -0.34 7.41
C GLU A 248 21.01 0.54 6.94
N TYR A 249 20.68 1.74 6.47
CA TYR A 249 21.65 2.68 5.93
C TYR A 249 21.45 4.07 6.53
N SER A 250 22.54 4.76 6.87
CA SER A 250 22.45 6.07 7.54
C SER A 250 21.82 7.15 6.67
N GLY A 251 22.05 7.11 5.35
CA GLY A 251 21.43 8.05 4.40
C GLY A 251 19.92 7.82 4.25
N VAL A 252 19.48 6.56 4.26
CA VAL A 252 18.06 6.19 4.28
C VAL A 252 17.39 6.67 5.56
N ASN A 253 18.02 6.49 6.73
CA ASN A 253 17.50 6.95 8.02
C ASN A 253 17.38 8.50 8.07
N ALA A 254 18.40 9.22 7.61
CA ALA A 254 18.38 10.67 7.56
C ALA A 254 17.23 11.20 6.67
N LEU A 255 17.02 10.55 5.52
CA LEU A 255 15.91 10.86 4.63
C LEU A 255 14.56 10.55 5.27
N ALA A 256 14.41 9.35 5.83
CA ALA A 256 13.19 8.89 6.50
C ALA A 256 12.74 9.92 7.55
N LYS A 257 13.66 10.37 8.41
CA LYS A 257 13.37 11.40 9.42
C LYS A 257 12.93 12.72 8.81
N ARG A 258 13.62 13.19 7.76
CA ARG A 258 13.34 14.48 7.11
C ARG A 258 11.98 14.49 6.43
N LEU A 259 11.71 13.49 5.58
CA LEU A 259 10.51 13.45 4.75
C LEU A 259 9.27 12.92 5.47
N SER A 260 9.43 12.22 6.60
CA SER A 260 8.31 11.84 7.48
C SER A 260 7.96 12.92 8.52
N SER A 261 8.60 14.10 8.46
CA SER A 261 8.49 15.15 9.48
C SER A 261 8.80 14.67 10.91
N GLY A 262 9.69 13.68 11.04
CA GLY A 262 10.10 13.09 12.31
C GLY A 262 9.13 12.08 12.91
N GLU A 263 8.15 11.57 12.16
CA GLU A 263 7.25 10.50 12.62
C GLU A 263 8.03 9.20 12.91
N TYR A 264 9.05 8.92 12.11
CA TYR A 264 10.02 7.84 12.32
C TYR A 264 11.38 8.26 11.78
N ASP A 265 12.46 7.70 12.34
CA ASP A 265 13.84 8.08 12.03
C ASP A 265 14.69 6.95 11.45
N ARG A 266 14.15 5.73 11.37
CA ARG A 266 14.85 4.55 10.87
C ARG A 266 13.99 3.77 9.89
N ILE A 267 14.59 3.22 8.85
CA ILE A 267 13.98 2.22 7.97
C ILE A 267 14.97 1.08 7.78
N LYS A 268 14.53 -0.14 8.09
CA LYS A 268 15.23 -1.37 7.74
C LYS A 268 14.60 -1.98 6.48
N LEU A 269 15.31 -1.91 5.37
CA LEU A 269 14.80 -2.24 4.03
C LEU A 269 14.39 -3.71 3.86
N HIS A 270 14.86 -4.62 4.70
CA HIS A 270 14.56 -6.05 4.57
C HIS A 270 14.06 -6.65 5.87
N SER A 271 13.36 -5.83 6.66
CA SER A 271 12.73 -6.19 7.92
C SER A 271 11.22 -5.98 7.90
N PHE A 272 10.51 -6.93 8.51
CA PHE A 272 9.09 -6.94 8.77
C PHE A 272 8.77 -6.47 10.19
N PHE A 273 9.64 -6.77 11.16
CA PHE A 273 9.38 -6.48 12.58
C PHE A 273 10.10 -5.22 13.07
N GLU A 274 11.40 -5.10 12.81
CA GLU A 274 12.21 -4.01 13.32
C GLU A 274 12.27 -2.85 12.32
N TYR A 275 11.76 -1.67 12.69
CA TYR A 275 11.69 -0.47 11.84
C TYR A 275 11.26 -0.75 10.39
N PRO A 276 10.10 -1.42 10.20
CA PRO A 276 9.66 -1.81 8.88
C PRO A 276 9.47 -0.57 8.01
N HIS A 277 9.65 -0.76 6.71
CA HIS A 277 9.32 0.25 5.73
C HIS A 277 7.83 0.66 5.86
N THR A 278 7.50 1.95 5.72
CA THR A 278 6.11 2.41 5.82
C THR A 278 5.28 2.04 4.60
N SER A 279 3.96 2.14 4.72
CA SER A 279 3.03 1.91 3.62
C SER A 279 2.07 3.07 3.44
N CYS A 280 1.87 3.53 2.21
CA CYS A 280 0.86 4.56 1.92
C CYS A 280 -0.55 3.96 1.84
N GLY A 281 -0.88 3.30 0.73
CA GLY A 281 -2.22 2.74 0.49
C GLY A 281 -2.39 2.04 -0.86
N CYS A 282 -1.39 2.12 -1.75
CA CYS A 282 -1.39 1.49 -3.07
C CYS A 282 -0.56 0.19 -3.14
N PHE A 283 -0.22 -0.42 -2.00
CA PHE A 283 0.51 -1.70 -1.99
C PHE A 283 -0.29 -2.81 -2.67
N GLU A 284 0.38 -3.70 -3.38
CA GLU A 284 -0.26 -4.83 -4.05
C GLU A 284 -0.60 -5.95 -3.07
N VAL A 285 0.25 -6.13 -2.04
CA VAL A 285 0.14 -7.20 -1.05
C VAL A 285 0.33 -6.64 0.36
N VAL A 286 -0.41 -7.17 1.33
CA VAL A 286 -0.19 -6.94 2.77
C VAL A 286 0.29 -8.23 3.41
N GLY A 287 1.45 -8.16 4.06
CA GLY A 287 1.87 -9.18 5.02
C GLY A 287 1.29 -8.88 6.40
N PHE A 288 0.88 -9.91 7.13
CA PHE A 288 0.36 -9.84 8.49
C PHE A 288 0.98 -10.92 9.35
N TYR A 289 1.37 -10.56 10.57
CA TYR A 289 1.94 -11.50 11.54
C TYR A 289 0.85 -12.35 12.20
N ILE A 290 1.15 -13.64 12.40
CA ILE A 290 0.30 -14.63 13.07
C ILE A 290 1.08 -15.17 14.28
N PRO A 291 0.89 -14.58 15.48
CA PRO A 291 1.68 -14.92 16.66
C PRO A 291 1.63 -16.40 17.06
N GLU A 292 0.48 -17.06 16.94
CA GLU A 292 0.26 -18.43 17.41
C GLU A 292 1.07 -19.51 16.65
N VAL A 293 1.62 -19.12 15.51
CA VAL A 293 2.49 -19.95 14.65
C VAL A 293 3.81 -19.23 14.32
N ASP A 294 4.09 -18.09 14.96
CA ASP A 294 5.30 -17.27 14.74
C ASP A 294 5.60 -17.06 13.24
N GLY A 295 4.54 -16.84 12.44
CA GLY A 295 4.60 -16.85 10.98
C GLY A 295 3.99 -15.60 10.36
N ILE A 296 4.26 -15.36 9.07
CA ILE A 296 3.68 -14.25 8.30
C ILE A 296 2.77 -14.84 7.22
N GLY A 297 1.53 -14.37 7.21
CA GLY A 297 0.61 -14.56 6.08
C GLY A 297 0.68 -13.38 5.13
N TRP A 298 0.40 -13.59 3.85
CA TRP A 298 0.39 -12.53 2.82
C TRP A 298 -0.91 -12.55 2.04
N VAL A 299 -1.54 -11.40 1.84
CA VAL A 299 -2.81 -11.26 1.10
C VAL A 299 -2.65 -10.20 0.01
N ASP A 300 -2.92 -10.57 -1.23
CA ASP A 300 -2.99 -9.62 -2.33
C ASP A 300 -4.33 -8.86 -2.33
N ARG A 301 -4.32 -7.69 -2.96
CA ARG A 301 -5.46 -6.76 -3.01
C ARG A 301 -6.73 -7.32 -3.63
N ASP A 302 -6.60 -8.28 -4.55
CA ASP A 302 -7.74 -8.82 -5.28
C ASP A 302 -8.41 -9.99 -4.55
N PHE A 303 -7.77 -10.49 -3.49
CA PHE A 303 -8.35 -11.53 -2.65
C PHE A 303 -9.59 -11.04 -1.88
N ALA A 304 -10.76 -11.55 -2.29
CA ALA A 304 -12.05 -11.22 -1.68
C ALA A 304 -12.39 -12.08 -0.44
N GLY A 305 -11.57 -13.08 -0.13
CA GLY A 305 -11.79 -13.99 0.99
C GLY A 305 -11.33 -13.42 2.34
N THR A 306 -11.37 -14.29 3.34
CA THR A 306 -10.89 -13.99 4.69
C THR A 306 -9.64 -14.81 4.97
N ALA A 307 -8.59 -14.16 5.49
CA ALA A 307 -7.36 -14.84 5.88
C ALA A 307 -7.55 -15.60 7.22
N PRO A 308 -6.63 -16.49 7.61
CA PRO A 308 -6.76 -17.31 8.83
C PRO A 308 -6.93 -16.52 10.13
N ASN A 309 -6.48 -15.26 10.17
CA ASN A 309 -6.68 -14.33 11.29
C ASN A 309 -8.10 -13.72 11.34
N GLY A 310 -9.01 -14.12 10.45
CA GLY A 310 -10.37 -13.60 10.38
C GLY A 310 -10.51 -12.24 9.67
N LEU A 311 -9.44 -11.69 9.09
CA LEU A 311 -9.47 -10.38 8.43
C LEU A 311 -9.49 -10.49 6.90
N GLN A 312 -10.16 -9.54 6.26
CA GLN A 312 -10.10 -9.32 4.81
C GLN A 312 -8.97 -8.34 4.47
N PHE A 313 -8.53 -8.32 3.20
CA PHE A 313 -7.52 -7.36 2.72
C PHE A 313 -7.86 -5.91 3.10
N SER A 314 -9.12 -5.48 2.91
CA SER A 314 -9.56 -4.11 3.17
C SER A 314 -9.35 -3.68 4.63
N THR A 315 -9.60 -4.59 5.59
CA THR A 315 -9.38 -4.34 7.02
C THR A 315 -7.89 -4.22 7.33
N MET A 316 -7.07 -5.13 6.79
CA MET A 316 -5.62 -5.11 6.99
C MET A 316 -4.96 -3.89 6.31
N ALA A 317 -5.43 -3.51 5.12
CA ALA A 317 -4.96 -2.33 4.42
C ALA A 317 -5.20 -1.05 5.24
N GLY A 318 -6.34 -0.95 5.93
CA GLY A 318 -6.65 0.16 6.84
C GLY A 318 -5.73 0.24 8.06
N GLN A 319 -5.14 -0.89 8.49
CA GLN A 319 -4.17 -0.94 9.59
C GLN A 319 -2.73 -0.69 9.10
N THR A 320 -2.42 -1.12 7.88
CA THR A 320 -1.07 -1.06 7.30
C THR A 320 -0.73 0.33 6.75
N GLY A 321 -1.71 1.00 6.13
CA GLY A 321 -1.50 2.25 5.41
C GLY A 321 -1.32 3.48 6.30
N GLY A 322 -1.17 4.64 5.64
CA GLY A 322 -1.10 5.95 6.29
C GLY A 322 0.31 6.46 6.63
N GLY A 323 1.34 5.81 6.10
CA GLY A 323 2.72 6.32 6.19
C GLY A 323 3.37 6.15 7.56
N LYS A 324 2.96 5.15 8.32
CA LYS A 324 3.48 4.84 9.65
C LYS A 324 4.24 3.52 9.65
N GLN A 325 5.11 3.33 10.62
CA GLN A 325 5.70 2.02 10.89
C GLN A 325 4.73 1.21 11.74
N VAL A 326 4.22 0.12 11.19
CA VAL A 326 3.25 -0.75 11.84
C VAL A 326 3.88 -2.12 12.01
N VAL A 327 4.34 -2.43 13.22
CA VAL A 327 4.88 -3.76 13.51
C VAL A 327 3.76 -4.78 13.41
N GLY A 328 3.99 -5.86 12.65
CA GLY A 328 2.99 -6.88 12.41
C GLY A 328 2.23 -6.74 11.09
N PHE A 329 2.37 -5.61 10.37
CA PHE A 329 1.76 -5.39 9.06
C PHE A 329 2.71 -4.67 8.10
N LEU A 330 2.85 -5.19 6.87
CA LEU A 330 3.74 -4.59 5.88
C LEU A 330 3.14 -4.65 4.47
N GLY A 331 2.99 -3.50 3.83
CA GLY A 331 2.62 -3.40 2.42
C GLY A 331 3.83 -3.52 1.49
N ILE A 332 3.74 -4.37 0.46
CA ILE A 332 4.79 -4.59 -0.54
C ILE A 332 4.22 -4.73 -1.96
N GLY A 333 5.09 -4.59 -2.95
CA GLY A 333 4.81 -4.99 -4.33
C GLY A 333 5.10 -6.48 -4.53
N VAL A 334 4.38 -7.15 -5.43
CA VAL A 334 4.49 -8.59 -5.70
C VAL A 334 5.92 -8.98 -6.10
N ASN A 335 6.62 -8.10 -6.83
CA ASN A 335 7.98 -8.36 -7.28
C ASN A 335 9.01 -8.47 -6.14
N TYR A 336 8.70 -7.98 -4.94
CA TYR A 336 9.62 -8.11 -3.80
C TYR A 336 9.76 -9.57 -3.33
N PHE A 337 8.77 -10.45 -3.53
CA PHE A 337 8.90 -11.89 -3.28
C PHE A 337 10.01 -12.56 -4.11
N ARG A 338 10.36 -11.95 -5.25
CA ARG A 338 11.39 -12.45 -6.17
C ARG A 338 12.80 -12.03 -5.75
N SER A 339 12.90 -11.11 -4.78
CA SER A 339 14.18 -10.59 -4.28
C SER A 339 14.90 -11.63 -3.44
N PRO A 340 16.24 -11.78 -3.58
CA PRO A 340 17.02 -12.59 -2.65
C PRO A 340 17.01 -12.02 -1.22
N LYS A 341 16.67 -10.73 -1.06
CA LYS A 341 16.59 -10.05 0.24
C LYS A 341 15.17 -9.95 0.81
N PHE A 342 14.21 -10.68 0.22
CA PHE A 342 12.83 -10.70 0.70
C PHE A 342 12.78 -10.99 2.21
N ILE A 343 12.43 -9.98 3.02
CA ILE A 343 12.39 -10.00 4.50
C ILE A 343 13.52 -10.85 5.14
N GLN A 344 14.73 -10.74 4.61
CA GLN A 344 15.81 -11.67 4.95
C GLN A 344 16.20 -11.60 6.43
N ALA A 345 16.04 -10.43 7.08
CA ALA A 345 16.29 -10.27 8.51
C ALA A 345 15.34 -11.12 9.38
N ASP A 346 14.17 -11.49 8.85
CA ASP A 346 13.12 -12.21 9.58
C ASP A 346 13.00 -13.68 9.16
N GLY A 347 13.90 -14.16 8.30
CA GLY A 347 13.93 -15.54 7.83
C GLY A 347 13.35 -15.77 6.43
N GLY A 348 13.07 -14.70 5.67
CA GLY A 348 12.71 -14.83 4.26
C GLY A 348 11.49 -15.71 4.01
N TRP A 349 11.61 -16.59 3.02
CA TRP A 349 10.56 -17.54 2.65
C TRP A 349 10.20 -18.53 3.78
N GLU A 350 11.12 -18.87 4.69
CA GLU A 350 10.81 -19.76 5.83
C GLU A 350 9.85 -19.13 6.84
N ARG A 351 9.66 -17.80 6.78
CA ARG A 351 8.71 -17.06 7.61
C ARG A 351 7.30 -17.02 7.00
N VAL A 352 7.14 -17.43 5.74
CA VAL A 352 5.87 -17.38 5.02
C VAL A 352 5.07 -18.64 5.29
N VAL A 353 3.94 -18.53 5.99
CA VAL A 353 3.13 -19.69 6.40
C VAL A 353 1.81 -19.82 5.64
N TRP A 354 1.33 -18.72 5.06
CA TRP A 354 0.05 -18.70 4.38
C TRP A 354 -0.01 -17.61 3.28
N MET A 355 -0.65 -17.90 2.15
CA MET A 355 -1.03 -16.91 1.15
C MET A 355 -2.17 -17.42 0.26
N PRO A 356 -3.02 -16.55 -0.32
CA PRO A 356 -4.03 -16.97 -1.28
C PRO A 356 -3.41 -17.75 -2.44
N ASN A 357 -4.10 -18.77 -2.94
CA ASN A 357 -3.63 -19.58 -4.07
C ASN A 357 -3.31 -18.69 -5.27
N MET A 358 -4.12 -17.67 -5.54
CA MET A 358 -3.87 -16.73 -6.64
C MET A 358 -2.52 -16.00 -6.50
N LEU A 359 -2.18 -15.51 -5.30
CA LEU A 359 -0.88 -14.90 -5.03
C LEU A 359 0.24 -15.95 -5.14
N LYS A 360 0.02 -17.15 -4.60
CA LYS A 360 0.98 -18.26 -4.68
C LYS A 360 1.34 -18.59 -6.12
N GLN A 361 0.36 -18.63 -7.03
CA GLN A 361 0.62 -18.86 -8.46
C GLN A 361 1.40 -17.69 -9.10
N LYS A 362 1.12 -16.43 -8.74
CA LYS A 362 1.85 -15.25 -9.27
C LYS A 362 3.36 -15.26 -8.92
N VAL A 363 3.74 -15.93 -7.82
CA VAL A 363 5.14 -15.96 -7.31
C VAL A 363 5.73 -17.36 -7.20
N VAL A 364 5.08 -18.39 -7.77
CA VAL A 364 5.46 -19.81 -7.58
C VAL A 364 6.89 -20.12 -8.00
N GLU A 365 7.40 -19.42 -9.02
CA GLU A 365 8.78 -19.57 -9.50
C GLU A 365 9.82 -19.06 -8.49
N SER A 366 9.42 -18.19 -7.57
CA SER A 366 10.29 -17.59 -6.54
C SER A 366 10.24 -18.33 -5.20
N ILE A 367 9.25 -19.21 -5.00
CA ILE A 367 9.15 -20.03 -3.79
C ILE A 367 10.24 -21.11 -3.83
N PRO A 368 11.08 -21.25 -2.78
CA PRO A 368 12.04 -22.34 -2.67
C PRO A 368 11.35 -23.71 -2.83
N GLN A 369 11.98 -24.63 -3.55
CA GLN A 369 11.36 -25.89 -3.97
C GLN A 369 10.85 -26.71 -2.79
N GLU A 370 11.57 -26.68 -1.67
CA GLU A 370 11.28 -27.35 -0.40
C GLU A 370 10.11 -26.74 0.39
N LEU A 371 9.68 -25.51 0.04
CA LEU A 371 8.59 -24.79 0.70
C LEU A 371 7.29 -24.77 -0.11
N LYS A 372 7.32 -25.10 -1.41
CA LYS A 372 6.15 -25.00 -2.30
C LYS A 372 4.90 -25.70 -1.77
N ASP A 373 5.08 -26.90 -1.21
CA ASP A 373 3.97 -27.71 -0.65
C ASP A 373 3.75 -27.50 0.85
N LYS A 374 4.52 -26.60 1.48
CA LYS A 374 4.48 -26.33 2.93
C LYS A 374 3.81 -25.01 3.29
N ILE A 375 3.60 -24.12 2.31
CA ILE A 375 2.87 -22.86 2.49
C ILE A 375 1.37 -23.11 2.24
N ALA A 376 0.54 -22.87 3.25
CA ALA A 376 -0.90 -23.07 3.18
C ALA A 376 -1.61 -22.00 2.33
N THR A 377 -2.78 -22.34 1.81
CA THR A 377 -3.68 -21.44 1.10
C THR A 377 -5.07 -21.40 1.75
N GLU A 378 -5.97 -20.57 1.24
CA GLU A 378 -7.38 -20.56 1.60
C GLU A 378 -8.12 -21.87 1.28
N GLU A 379 -7.55 -22.69 0.38
CA GLU A 379 -8.08 -24.02 0.05
C GLU A 379 -7.71 -25.06 1.11
N ASP A 380 -6.59 -24.87 1.81
CA ASP A 380 -6.05 -25.80 2.81
C ASP A 380 -6.62 -25.54 4.22
N VAL A 381 -6.68 -24.26 4.62
CA VAL A 381 -6.96 -23.84 6.00
C VAL A 381 -7.85 -22.62 6.06
N LYS A 382 -8.67 -22.51 7.12
CA LYS A 382 -9.65 -21.41 7.29
C LYS A 382 -9.40 -20.56 8.52
N ASP A 383 -8.62 -21.05 9.46
CA ASP A 383 -8.37 -20.43 10.75
C ASP A 383 -6.95 -20.76 11.24
N VAL A 384 -6.52 -20.07 12.30
CA VAL A 384 -5.18 -20.22 12.87
C VAL A 384 -4.92 -21.64 13.41
N GLU A 385 -5.95 -22.31 13.94
CA GLU A 385 -5.80 -23.67 14.49
C GLU A 385 -5.52 -24.70 13.39
N SER A 386 -6.32 -24.67 12.30
CA SER A 386 -6.09 -25.49 11.11
C SER A 386 -4.76 -25.17 10.45
N LEU A 387 -4.34 -23.89 10.40
CA LEU A 387 -3.01 -23.49 9.95
C LEU A 387 -1.90 -24.14 10.78
N LYS A 388 -1.97 -24.07 12.11
CA LYS A 388 -0.97 -24.67 13.01
C LYS A 388 -0.82 -26.18 12.77
N ASN A 389 -1.94 -26.88 12.58
CA ASN A 389 -1.94 -28.32 12.29
C ASN A 389 -1.35 -28.64 10.90
N PHE A 390 -1.72 -27.87 9.87
CA PHE A 390 -1.16 -28.01 8.53
C PHE A 390 0.36 -27.84 8.53
N LEU A 391 0.87 -26.81 9.21
CA LEU A 391 2.31 -26.54 9.27
C LEU A 391 3.05 -27.73 9.89
N LYS A 392 2.53 -28.32 10.98
CA LYS A 392 3.06 -29.55 11.61
C LYS A 392 3.05 -30.74 10.66
N GLU A 393 1.94 -30.98 9.97
CA GLU A 393 1.80 -32.10 9.02
C GLU A 393 2.80 -31.97 7.85
N LYS A 394 3.01 -30.75 7.35
CA LYS A 394 3.92 -30.47 6.24
C LYS A 394 5.38 -30.27 6.66
N ASP A 395 5.69 -30.39 7.95
CA ASP A 395 7.02 -30.16 8.50
C ASP A 395 7.59 -28.80 8.05
N HIS A 396 6.81 -27.74 8.22
CA HIS A 396 7.21 -26.39 7.83
C HIS A 396 8.41 -25.91 8.69
N PRO A 397 9.47 -25.30 8.12
CA PRO A 397 10.66 -24.89 8.89
C PRO A 397 10.37 -24.00 10.10
N ILE A 398 9.27 -23.23 10.05
CA ILE A 398 8.81 -22.38 11.16
C ILE A 398 8.63 -23.14 12.48
N ILE A 399 8.32 -24.44 12.45
CA ILE A 399 8.12 -25.25 13.66
C ILE A 399 9.38 -25.24 14.56
N LYS A 400 10.56 -25.13 13.96
CA LYS A 400 11.83 -25.09 14.72
C LYS A 400 11.89 -23.89 15.67
N ARG A 401 11.24 -22.77 15.29
CA ARG A 401 11.20 -21.54 16.09
C ARG A 401 10.28 -21.68 17.30
N TRP A 402 9.22 -22.49 17.19
CA TRP A 402 8.32 -22.77 18.32
C TRP A 402 9.06 -23.51 19.44
N ILE A 403 9.97 -24.43 19.07
CA ILE A 403 10.79 -25.17 20.03
C ILE A 403 11.78 -24.23 20.73
N THR A 404 12.29 -23.23 20.02
CA THR A 404 13.23 -22.25 20.59
C THR A 404 12.52 -21.36 21.63
N GLU A 405 11.27 -20.96 21.38
CA GLU A 405 10.47 -20.21 22.37
C GLU A 405 10.08 -21.06 23.59
N GLU A 406 9.82 -22.36 23.43
CA GLU A 406 9.55 -23.28 24.54
C GLU A 406 10.79 -23.55 25.42
N GLU A 407 12.00 -23.49 24.85
CA GLU A 407 13.27 -23.59 25.61
C GLU A 407 13.71 -22.26 26.25
N GLU A 408 13.35 -21.10 25.67
CA GLU A 408 13.69 -19.76 26.19
C GLU A 408 12.71 -19.23 27.26
N ALA A 409 11.53 -19.82 27.41
CA ALA A 409 10.63 -19.55 28.55
C ALA A 409 11.13 -20.32 29.79
N PRO A 410 11.84 -19.70 30.75
CA PRO A 410 12.52 -20.45 31.79
C PRO A 410 11.52 -21.07 32.78
N ALA A 411 11.94 -22.22 33.30
CA ALA A 411 11.36 -22.95 34.42
C ALA A 411 11.33 -22.14 35.74
N GLU A 412 10.51 -21.09 35.82
CA GLU A 412 10.09 -20.46 37.09
C GLU A 412 8.72 -21.02 37.55
N GLU A 413 8.63 -22.34 37.70
CA GLU A 413 7.65 -22.97 38.60
C GLU A 413 8.33 -24.06 39.43
N GLU A 414 9.47 -23.76 40.05
CA GLU A 414 9.93 -24.57 41.18
C GLU A 414 9.30 -24.07 42.49
N LYS A 415 8.44 -24.94 43.02
CA LYS A 415 7.82 -24.84 44.35
C LYS A 415 8.90 -24.84 45.43
N GLU A 416 8.99 -23.78 46.22
CA GLU A 416 9.51 -23.88 47.59
C GLU A 416 8.36 -23.93 48.60
N GLU A 417 8.20 -25.08 49.23
CA GLU A 417 7.47 -25.25 50.48
C GLU A 417 8.23 -24.55 51.61
N VAL A 418 7.54 -23.70 52.39
CA VAL A 418 7.96 -23.39 53.76
C VAL A 418 6.81 -23.64 54.72
N SER A 419 7.02 -24.63 55.58
CA SER A 419 6.19 -25.05 56.70
C SER A 419 6.14 -24.01 57.82
N GLY A 420 4.92 -23.64 58.24
CA GLY A 420 4.46 -23.37 59.62
C GLY A 420 5.18 -22.33 60.50
N ILE A 421 4.43 -21.31 60.97
CA ILE A 421 4.01 -21.10 62.39
C ILE A 421 3.07 -19.87 62.49
N SER A 422 2.18 -19.95 63.49
CA SER A 422 0.98 -19.21 63.93
C SER A 422 0.85 -17.67 63.91
N GLN A 423 -0.43 -17.25 63.87
CA GLN A 423 -1.06 -15.91 63.94
C GLN A 423 -0.71 -15.07 65.21
N PRO A 424 -1.01 -13.74 65.25
CA PRO A 424 -2.34 -13.29 65.73
C PRO A 424 -2.97 -12.02 65.08
N GLN A 425 -4.31 -12.09 64.98
CA GLN A 425 -5.39 -11.11 65.23
C GLN A 425 -5.60 -9.78 64.44
N LEU A 426 -6.88 -9.65 64.04
CA LEU A 426 -7.59 -8.56 63.37
C LEU A 426 -8.03 -7.43 64.31
N GLN A 427 -8.12 -6.20 63.79
CA GLN A 427 -9.07 -5.17 64.21
C GLN A 427 -9.64 -4.41 63.00
N GLN A 428 -10.98 -4.27 62.98
CA GLN A 428 -11.79 -3.59 61.97
C GLN A 428 -11.99 -2.09 62.30
N PRO A 429 -12.45 -1.28 61.32
CA PRO A 429 -13.40 -0.21 61.62
C PRO A 429 -14.67 -0.22 60.74
N PRO A 430 -15.73 0.51 61.16
CA PRO A 430 -17.12 0.19 60.81
C PRO A 430 -17.73 0.99 59.65
N VAL A 431 -18.88 0.48 59.22
CA VAL A 431 -19.76 0.87 58.10
C VAL A 431 -20.63 2.10 58.45
N GLN A 432 -20.89 3.00 57.49
CA GLN A 432 -22.08 3.87 57.52
C GLN A 432 -22.74 4.09 56.15
N TYR A 433 -24.05 4.37 56.23
CA TYR A 433 -25.16 4.11 55.31
C TYR A 433 -25.41 5.21 54.25
N ILE A 434 -26.09 4.85 53.16
CA ILE A 434 -26.54 5.71 52.03
C ILE A 434 -27.91 6.35 52.35
N PRO A 435 -28.25 7.52 51.74
CA PRO A 435 -29.53 7.56 51.01
C PRO A 435 -29.51 8.32 49.65
N GLN A 436 -30.46 7.92 48.80
CA GLN A 436 -30.75 8.32 47.41
C GLN A 436 -31.27 9.77 47.24
N ASN A 437 -31.05 10.38 46.06
CA ASN A 437 -32.10 10.94 45.16
C ASN A 437 -31.53 11.83 44.02
N MET A 438 -32.01 11.60 42.79
CA MET A 438 -31.97 12.49 41.61
C MET A 438 -33.24 13.38 41.60
N PRO A 439 -33.30 14.58 40.96
CA PRO A 439 -33.66 14.66 39.53
C PRO A 439 -33.20 15.90 38.69
N SER A 440 -33.06 15.65 37.38
CA SER A 440 -33.54 16.40 36.19
C SER A 440 -33.27 17.91 35.96
N GLY A 441 -32.79 18.23 34.75
CA GLY A 441 -33.29 19.41 34.01
C GLY A 441 -32.32 20.12 33.04
N PHE A 442 -32.70 20.13 31.76
CA PHE A 442 -32.49 21.19 30.75
C PHE A 442 -31.14 21.36 30.00
N LEU A 443 -31.17 20.98 28.71
CA LEU A 443 -30.50 21.62 27.56
C LEU A 443 -31.10 23.04 27.29
N PRO A 444 -30.63 23.87 26.32
CA PRO A 444 -29.39 23.88 25.50
C PRO A 444 -28.71 25.29 25.44
N SER A 445 -27.51 25.42 24.83
CA SER A 445 -27.18 26.47 23.84
C SER A 445 -25.68 26.55 23.52
N VAL A 446 -25.37 26.69 22.22
CA VAL A 446 -24.06 27.01 21.64
C VAL A 446 -24.02 28.53 21.46
N PRO A 447 -22.87 29.22 21.66
CA PRO A 447 -22.11 29.68 20.49
C PRO A 447 -20.57 29.67 20.65
N MET A 448 -19.91 29.20 19.58
CA MET A 448 -18.87 29.86 18.79
C MET A 448 -17.81 30.77 19.46
N THR A 449 -16.55 30.39 19.17
CA THR A 449 -15.40 31.22 18.78
C THR A 449 -14.80 32.23 19.76
N GLY A 450 -13.47 32.12 19.95
CA GLY A 450 -12.67 33.24 20.45
C GLY A 450 -11.40 32.80 21.13
N SER A 451 -10.33 32.66 20.36
CA SER A 451 -8.94 32.50 20.81
C SER A 451 -8.53 33.54 21.86
N SER A 452 -7.84 33.12 22.92
CA SER A 452 -6.63 33.80 23.43
C SER A 452 -6.08 33.04 24.63
N GLY A 453 -4.78 32.76 24.59
CA GLY A 453 -4.09 31.85 25.50
C GLY A 453 -4.00 32.34 26.94
N SER A 454 -3.82 31.36 27.83
CA SER A 454 -2.91 31.44 28.98
C SER A 454 -2.80 30.05 29.61
N GLY A 455 -1.56 29.62 29.87
CA GLY A 455 -1.17 28.56 30.79
C GLY A 455 -2.02 27.29 30.83
N GLY A 456 -1.70 26.30 30.01
CA GLY A 456 -2.23 24.95 30.14
C GLY A 456 -1.12 23.90 30.02
N VAL A 457 -1.12 22.92 30.92
CA VAL A 457 -0.24 21.74 30.81
C VAL A 457 -0.79 20.84 29.70
N LYS A 458 0.03 20.54 28.69
CA LYS A 458 -0.30 19.57 27.63
C LYS A 458 0.05 18.17 28.11
N ILE A 459 -0.96 17.32 28.28
CA ILE A 459 -0.79 15.89 28.56
C ILE A 459 -1.22 15.11 27.31
N VAL A 460 -0.34 14.25 26.81
CA VAL A 460 -0.62 13.35 25.68
C VAL A 460 -0.60 11.92 26.19
N LEU A 461 -1.72 11.22 26.08
CA LEU A 461 -1.85 9.81 26.46
C LEU A 461 -2.10 8.99 25.20
N LYS A 462 -1.25 7.99 24.95
CA LYS A 462 -1.41 7.01 23.86
C LYS A 462 -1.70 5.64 24.49
N ASN A 463 -2.75 4.94 24.01
CA ASN A 463 -3.22 3.64 24.51
C ASN A 463 -3.52 3.56 26.03
N ALA A 464 -4.12 4.59 26.62
CA ALA A 464 -4.55 4.56 28.02
C ALA A 464 -6.08 4.41 28.15
N LYS A 465 -6.54 3.51 29.04
CA LYS A 465 -7.90 3.54 29.60
C LYS A 465 -7.85 4.32 30.91
N VAL A 466 -8.37 5.54 30.91
CA VAL A 466 -8.39 6.40 32.08
C VAL A 466 -9.79 6.41 32.68
N THR A 467 -9.92 6.03 33.94
CA THR A 467 -11.15 6.18 34.72
C THR A 467 -10.87 7.16 35.85
N VAL A 468 -11.59 8.27 35.88
CA VAL A 468 -11.44 9.29 36.93
C VAL A 468 -12.80 9.57 37.56
N ASP A 469 -12.89 9.41 38.88
CA ASP A 469 -14.14 9.64 39.58
C ASP A 469 -14.43 11.13 39.82
N ARG A 470 -13.39 11.96 40.03
CA ARG A 470 -13.54 13.43 40.11
C ARG A 470 -12.22 14.15 39.84
N ILE A 471 -12.26 15.18 39.00
CA ILE A 471 -11.14 16.12 38.77
C ILE A 471 -11.53 17.48 39.36
N ILE A 472 -10.63 18.09 40.14
CA ILE A 472 -10.79 19.45 40.67
C ILE A 472 -9.60 20.27 40.18
N ILE A 473 -9.86 21.25 39.33
CA ILE A 473 -8.85 22.20 38.84
C ILE A 473 -9.03 23.49 39.64
N LYS A 474 -8.02 23.85 40.44
CA LYS A 474 -7.95 25.15 41.12
C LYS A 474 -7.00 26.06 40.34
N LYS A 475 -7.37 27.33 40.18
CA LYS A 475 -6.45 28.36 39.73
C LYS A 475 -5.49 28.64 40.87
N ILE A 476 -4.18 28.55 40.62
CA ILE A 476 -3.18 29.11 41.54
C ILE A 476 -3.27 30.62 41.33
N GLU A 477 -3.53 31.37 42.40
CA GLU A 477 -3.41 32.84 42.41
C GLU A 477 -1.95 33.28 42.30
#